data_AF-A0A523FB02-F1
#
_entry.id   AF-A0A523FB02-F1
#
_cell.length_a   1.000
_cell.length_b   1.000
_cell.length_c   1.000
_cell.angle_alpha   90.00
_cell.angle_beta   90.00
_cell.angle_gamma   90.00
#
_symmetry.space_group_name_H-M   'P 1'
#
loop_
_entity.id
_entity.type
_entity.pdbx_description
1 polymer ?
#
loop_
_entity_poly.entity_id
_entity_poly.type
_entity_poly.pdbx_seq_one_letter_code
_entity_poly.pdbx_strand_id
1 'polypeptide(L)'
;MAPAQLSPFAPQEYPPMPAIPRIRLATAQVGIKYPGRTDLMLAVFEPAAHVAGVFTGSRCAAAPVDWCRSILGAGKAAALVVNSGNANAFTGMKGRAATRATAEAAARAVGCRPEAVFLASTGVIGEPLDPAPFTAHLAEMAGRAAPGGFLDATKAIMT
;
A
#
# COMPACT_ATOMS: atom_id res chain seq x y z
N MET A 1 -24.15 5.87 -2.57
CA MET A 1 -23.89 5.26 -3.89
C MET A 1 -24.49 3.87 -3.88
N ALA A 2 -25.19 3.46 -4.95
CA ALA A 2 -25.66 2.09 -5.07
C ALA A 2 -24.44 1.14 -5.06
N PRO A 3 -24.52 -0.04 -4.41
CA PRO A 3 -23.44 -1.01 -4.46
C PRO A 3 -23.17 -1.40 -5.92
N ALA A 4 -21.89 -1.47 -6.31
CA ALA A 4 -21.52 -1.93 -7.64
C ALA A 4 -22.10 -3.32 -7.89
N GLN A 5 -22.61 -3.57 -9.10
CA GLN A 5 -23.09 -4.89 -9.49
C GLN A 5 -21.94 -5.89 -9.39
N LEU A 6 -22.09 -6.89 -8.52
CA LEU A 6 -21.08 -7.94 -8.34
C LEU A 6 -20.89 -8.70 -9.66
N SER A 7 -19.63 -8.97 -10.01
CA SER A 7 -19.29 -9.77 -11.18
C SER A 7 -19.98 -11.15 -11.11
N PRO A 8 -20.50 -11.68 -12.23
CA PRO A 8 -21.04 -13.05 -12.26
C PRO A 8 -19.96 -14.11 -11.98
N PHE A 9 -18.68 -13.74 -12.05
CA PHE A 9 -17.53 -14.60 -11.72
C PHE A 9 -17.00 -14.37 -10.29
N ALA A 10 -17.63 -13.48 -9.51
CA ALA A 10 -17.23 -13.28 -8.13
C ALA A 10 -17.50 -14.58 -7.35
N PRO A 11 -16.49 -15.14 -6.66
CA PRO A 11 -16.71 -16.30 -5.81
C PRO A 11 -17.77 -15.96 -4.76
N GLN A 12 -18.73 -16.87 -4.56
CA GLN A 12 -19.84 -16.67 -3.63
C GLN A 12 -19.37 -16.63 -2.17
N GLU A 13 -18.25 -17.29 -1.89
CA GLU A 13 -17.65 -17.36 -0.56
C GLU A 13 -16.18 -16.96 -0.62
N TYR A 14 -15.72 -16.31 0.46
CA TYR A 14 -14.31 -16.05 0.65
C TYR A 14 -13.67 -17.27 1.30
N PRO A 15 -12.70 -17.95 0.64
CA PRO A 15 -12.09 -19.13 1.22
C PRO A 15 -11.34 -18.76 2.52
N PRO A 16 -11.27 -19.66 3.51
CA PRO A 16 -10.45 -19.43 4.69
C PRO A 16 -8.99 -19.32 4.28
N MET A 17 -8.42 -18.12 4.37
CA MET A 17 -7.03 -17.85 4.02
C MET A 17 -6.14 -18.06 5.25
N PRO A 18 -5.23 -19.06 5.27
CA PRO A 18 -4.35 -19.28 6.40
C PRO A 18 -3.39 -18.11 6.55
N ALA A 19 -3.03 -17.79 7.79
CA ALA A 19 -1.95 -16.84 8.06
C ALA A 19 -0.64 -17.35 7.43
N ILE A 20 0.06 -16.48 6.72
CA ILE A 20 1.38 -16.79 6.18
C ILE A 20 2.40 -16.43 7.28
N PRO A 21 3.27 -17.37 7.70
CA PRO A 21 4.30 -17.07 8.69
C PRO A 21 5.12 -15.84 8.27
N ARG A 22 5.47 -14.99 9.24
CA ARG A 22 6.34 -13.82 9.05
C ARG A 22 5.74 -12.70 8.19
N ILE A 23 4.47 -12.81 7.81
CA ILE A 23 3.69 -11.73 7.21
C ILE A 23 2.68 -11.23 8.24
N ARG A 24 2.69 -9.93 8.50
CA ARG A 24 1.72 -9.26 9.37
C ARG A 24 1.05 -8.14 8.60
N LEU A 25 -0.27 -8.04 8.70
CA LEU A 25 -1.08 -7.03 8.01
C LEU A 25 -1.75 -6.10 9.01
N ALA A 26 -1.87 -4.83 8.64
CA ALA A 26 -2.72 -3.86 9.29
C ALA A 26 -3.40 -2.99 8.23
N THR A 27 -4.60 -2.52 8.53
CA THR A 27 -5.36 -1.61 7.68
C THR A 27 -5.91 -0.46 8.49
N ALA A 28 -6.08 0.70 7.86
CA ALA A 28 -6.61 1.88 8.50
C ALA A 28 -7.58 2.62 7.57
N GLN A 29 -8.54 3.29 8.18
CA GLN A 29 -9.34 4.33 7.55
C GLN A 29 -8.65 5.66 7.86
N VAL A 30 -8.03 6.25 6.84
CA VAL A 30 -7.28 7.51 6.94
C VAL A 30 -7.96 8.64 6.16
N GLY A 31 -8.94 8.32 5.32
CA GLY A 31 -9.75 9.33 4.63
C GLY A 31 -8.98 10.05 3.51
N ILE A 32 -8.16 9.34 2.74
CA ILE A 32 -7.36 9.89 1.63
C ILE A 32 -8.25 10.58 0.59
N LYS A 33 -9.41 9.99 0.29
CA LYS A 33 -10.39 10.56 -0.63
C LYS A 33 -11.82 10.51 -0.09
N TYR A 34 -12.21 9.37 0.47
CA TYR A 34 -13.58 9.12 0.92
C TYR A 34 -13.60 8.85 2.44
N PRO A 35 -14.52 9.48 3.19
CA PRO A 35 -14.71 9.15 4.60
C PRO A 35 -15.42 7.80 4.75
N GLY A 36 -15.24 7.14 5.90
CA GLY A 36 -15.96 5.91 6.25
C GLY A 36 -15.44 4.65 5.55
N ARG A 37 -14.25 4.70 4.93
CA ARG A 37 -13.69 3.60 4.14
C ARG A 37 -12.26 3.29 4.56
N THR A 38 -11.96 2.00 4.74
CA THR A 38 -10.58 1.53 4.84
C THR A 38 -9.85 1.77 3.52
N ASP A 39 -8.76 2.53 3.56
CA ASP A 39 -8.08 3.05 2.37
C ASP A 39 -6.55 3.06 2.48
N LEU A 40 -6.01 2.53 3.58
CA LEU A 40 -4.59 2.28 3.77
C LEU A 40 -4.35 0.86 4.25
N MET A 41 -3.36 0.21 3.64
CA MET A 41 -2.88 -1.13 3.99
C MET A 41 -1.37 -1.08 4.24
N LEU A 42 -0.93 -1.74 5.31
CA LEU A 42 0.46 -2.02 5.62
C LEU A 42 0.65 -3.54 5.71
N ALA A 43 1.57 -4.07 4.92
CA ALA A 43 2.16 -5.38 5.14
C ALA A 43 3.57 -5.22 5.71
N VAL A 44 3.88 -6.00 6.74
CA VAL A 44 5.20 -6.10 7.36
C VAL A 44 5.76 -7.50 7.13
N PHE A 45 7.01 -7.57 6.70
CA PHE A 45 7.75 -8.80 6.46
C PHE A 45 8.89 -8.92 7.46
N GLU A 46 8.79 -9.87 8.40
CA GLU A 46 9.74 -9.99 9.51
C GLU A 46 10.23 -11.44 9.70
N PRO A 47 11.48 -11.77 9.34
CA PRO A 47 12.51 -10.90 8.75
C PRO A 47 12.17 -10.43 7.33
N ALA A 48 12.92 -9.45 6.83
CA ALA A 48 12.76 -8.93 5.47
C ALA A 48 12.76 -10.07 4.42
N ALA A 49 11.72 -10.08 3.59
CA ALA A 49 11.51 -11.09 2.56
C ALA A 49 12.39 -10.83 1.33
N HIS A 50 12.69 -11.90 0.59
CA HIS A 50 13.16 -11.75 -0.78
C HIS A 50 12.00 -11.25 -1.65
N VAL A 51 12.29 -10.30 -2.54
CA VAL A 51 11.26 -9.66 -3.37
C VAL A 51 11.61 -9.79 -4.85
N ALA A 52 10.58 -10.09 -5.64
CA ALA A 52 10.55 -9.96 -7.08
C ALA A 52 9.29 -9.17 -7.44
N GLY A 53 9.31 -8.44 -8.55
CA GLY A 53 8.17 -7.63 -8.96
C GLY A 53 8.22 -7.31 -10.44
N VAL A 54 7.04 -7.22 -11.04
CA VAL A 54 6.85 -6.69 -12.39
C VAL A 54 6.03 -5.41 -12.28
N PHE A 55 6.31 -4.45 -13.16
CA PHE A 55 5.66 -3.15 -13.16
C PHE A 55 5.05 -2.88 -14.53
N THR A 56 4.07 -1.98 -14.59
CA THR A 56 3.43 -1.57 -15.85
C THR A 56 4.46 -1.15 -16.90
N GLY A 57 4.25 -1.49 -18.18
CA GLY A 57 5.06 -1.01 -19.30
C GLY A 57 4.70 0.43 -19.75
N SER A 58 3.74 1.07 -19.07
CA SER A 58 3.28 2.42 -19.41
C SER A 58 4.41 3.44 -19.34
N ARG A 59 4.44 4.35 -20.33
CA ARG A 59 5.33 5.54 -20.36
C ARG A 59 4.95 6.57 -19.30
N CYS A 60 3.76 6.45 -18.71
CA CYS A 60 3.20 7.37 -17.73
C CYS A 60 3.05 6.67 -16.37
N ALA A 61 4.14 6.07 -15.89
CA ALA A 61 4.15 5.38 -14.60
C ALA A 61 3.91 6.38 -13.45
N ALA A 62 3.25 5.89 -12.40
CA ALA A 62 3.03 6.68 -11.19
C ALA A 62 4.31 6.78 -10.35
N ALA A 63 4.43 7.81 -9.53
CA ALA A 63 5.57 7.99 -8.62
C ALA A 63 5.91 6.74 -7.75
N PRO A 64 4.94 6.01 -7.16
CA PRO A 64 5.24 4.77 -6.42
C PRO A 64 5.81 3.65 -7.29
N VAL A 65 5.44 3.58 -8.58
CA VAL A 65 5.99 2.58 -9.50
C VAL A 65 7.47 2.85 -9.76
N ASP A 66 7.83 4.10 -10.04
CA ASP A 66 9.22 4.49 -10.27
C ASP A 66 10.08 4.30 -9.02
N TRP A 67 9.54 4.59 -7.83
CA TRP A 67 10.18 4.25 -6.57
C TRP A 67 10.48 2.75 -6.46
N CYS A 68 9.46 1.91 -6.61
CA CYS A 68 9.61 0.46 -6.50
C CYS A 68 10.59 -0.12 -7.51
N ARG A 69 10.62 0.39 -8.75
CA ARG A 69 11.64 0.02 -9.75
C ARG A 69 13.06 0.35 -9.29
N SER A 70 13.26 1.53 -8.70
CA SER A 70 14.58 1.98 -8.27
C SER A 70 15.17 1.14 -7.13
N ILE A 71 14.30 0.58 -6.27
CA ILE A 71 14.74 -0.21 -5.10
C ILE A 71 14.70 -1.72 -5.33
N LEU A 72 14.00 -2.21 -6.36
CA LEU A 72 13.82 -3.66 -6.60
C LEU A 72 15.15 -4.42 -6.70
N GLY A 73 16.19 -3.79 -7.26
CA GLY A 73 17.52 -4.39 -7.40
C GLY A 73 18.19 -4.77 -6.06
N ALA A 74 17.77 -4.20 -4.93
CA ALA A 74 18.25 -4.58 -3.61
C ALA A 74 17.73 -5.96 -3.15
N GLY A 75 16.67 -6.48 -3.81
CA GLY A 75 16.19 -7.85 -3.63
C GLY A 75 15.58 -8.17 -2.26
N LYS A 76 15.31 -7.15 -1.43
CA LYS A 76 14.72 -7.30 -0.09
C LYS A 76 13.55 -6.35 0.14
N ALA A 77 12.50 -6.84 0.80
CA ALA A 77 11.35 -6.05 1.25
C ALA A 77 11.08 -6.29 2.73
N ALA A 78 10.96 -5.24 3.52
CA ALA A 78 10.56 -5.26 4.93
C ALA A 78 9.12 -4.76 5.12
N ALA A 79 8.62 -3.92 4.21
CA ALA A 79 7.23 -3.48 4.23
C ALA A 79 6.66 -3.23 2.83
N LEU A 80 5.34 -3.31 2.72
CA LEU A 80 4.56 -2.83 1.59
C LEU A 80 3.45 -1.92 2.11
N VAL A 81 3.39 -0.69 1.61
CA VAL A 81 2.29 0.24 1.89
C VAL A 81 1.46 0.40 0.64
N VAL A 82 0.14 0.23 0.78
CA VAL A 82 -0.80 0.44 -0.31
C VAL A 82 -1.86 1.42 0.12
N ASN A 83 -2.07 2.47 -0.67
CA ASN A 83 -3.16 3.41 -0.47
C ASN A 83 -4.17 3.35 -1.62
N SER A 84 -5.44 3.55 -1.31
CA SER A 84 -6.51 3.69 -2.30
C SER A 84 -7.14 5.09 -2.27
N GLY A 85 -7.92 5.41 -3.31
CA GLY A 85 -8.55 6.73 -3.50
C GLY A 85 -7.70 7.75 -4.27
N ASN A 86 -6.37 7.61 -4.29
CA ASN A 86 -5.46 8.47 -5.04
C ASN A 86 -4.31 7.65 -5.64
N ALA A 87 -4.12 7.72 -6.97
CA ALA A 87 -3.12 6.93 -7.67
C ALA A 87 -1.69 7.51 -7.58
N ASN A 88 -1.54 8.76 -7.12
CA ASN A 88 -0.29 9.52 -7.14
C ASN A 88 0.43 9.44 -8.51
N ALA A 89 -0.37 9.52 -9.58
CA ALA A 89 0.06 9.50 -10.96
C ALA A 89 -0.08 10.91 -11.56
N PHE A 90 0.87 11.31 -12.42
CA PHE A 90 0.93 12.65 -13.02
C PHE A 90 1.03 13.82 -12.01
N THR A 91 1.63 13.59 -10.85
CA THR A 91 1.75 14.57 -9.75
C THR A 91 3.15 15.22 -9.64
N GLY A 92 4.06 14.89 -10.56
CA GLY A 92 5.38 15.52 -10.69
C GLY A 92 6.26 15.42 -9.44
N MET A 93 6.96 16.51 -9.11
CA MET A 93 7.86 16.57 -7.94
C MET A 93 7.13 16.32 -6.62
N LYS A 94 5.91 16.85 -6.48
CA LYS A 94 5.09 16.66 -5.28
C LYS A 94 4.77 15.18 -5.06
N GLY A 95 4.43 14.47 -6.12
CA GLY A 95 4.19 13.03 -6.06
C GLY A 95 5.39 12.23 -5.60
N ARG A 96 6.57 12.53 -6.15
CA ARG A 96 7.83 11.89 -5.73
C ARG A 96 8.17 12.17 -4.27
N ALA A 97 7.97 13.40 -3.82
CA ALA A 97 8.18 13.79 -2.42
C ALA A 97 7.22 13.05 -1.49
N ALA A 98 5.93 12.94 -1.86
CA ALA A 98 4.95 12.18 -1.10
C ALA A 98 5.32 10.70 -1.01
N THR A 99 5.70 10.08 -2.14
CA THR A 99 6.20 8.69 -2.17
C THR A 99 7.39 8.47 -1.24
N ARG A 100 8.40 9.36 -1.29
CA ARG A 100 9.56 9.28 -0.40
C ARG A 100 9.18 9.43 1.07
N ALA A 101 8.34 10.40 1.40
CA ALA A 101 7.87 10.63 2.76
C ALA A 101 7.12 9.40 3.32
N THR A 102 6.28 8.76 2.50
CA THR A 102 5.59 7.52 2.87
C THR A 102 6.57 6.37 3.13
N ALA A 103 7.55 6.18 2.25
CA ALA A 103 8.58 5.15 2.43
C ALA A 103 9.37 5.37 3.72
N GLU A 104 9.79 6.60 4.01
CA GLU A 104 10.53 6.94 5.23
C GLU A 104 9.69 6.76 6.49
N ALA A 105 8.42 7.15 6.47
CA ALA A 105 7.52 6.97 7.60
C ALA A 105 7.27 5.49 7.90
N ALA A 106 7.02 4.68 6.87
CA ALA A 106 6.87 3.23 7.01
C ALA A 106 8.17 2.56 7.48
N ALA A 107 9.32 3.01 6.97
CA ALA A 107 10.62 2.50 7.35
C ALA A 107 10.91 2.76 8.84
N ARG A 108 10.61 3.97 9.33
CA ARG A 108 10.69 4.29 10.77
C ARG A 108 9.74 3.43 11.61
N ALA A 109 8.50 3.24 11.15
CA ALA A 109 7.51 2.44 11.86
C ALA A 109 7.89 0.96 11.98
N VAL A 110 8.54 0.40 10.95
CA VAL A 110 8.93 -1.02 10.90
C VAL A 110 10.35 -1.26 11.42
N GLY A 111 11.18 -0.21 11.54
CA GLY A 111 12.58 -0.33 11.94
C GLY A 111 13.49 -0.82 10.80
N CYS A 112 13.24 -0.38 9.57
CA CYS A 112 14.03 -0.77 8.39
C CYS A 112 14.54 0.46 7.61
N ARG A 113 15.22 0.22 6.49
CA ARG A 113 15.64 1.30 5.58
C ARG A 113 14.50 1.63 4.59
N PRO A 114 14.37 2.88 4.12
CA PRO A 114 13.38 3.25 3.11
C PRO A 114 13.43 2.37 1.86
N GLU A 115 14.63 1.94 1.44
CA GLU A 115 14.83 1.09 0.26
C GLU A 115 14.33 -0.36 0.45
N ALA A 116 13.86 -0.71 1.65
CA ALA A 116 13.16 -1.97 1.91
C ALA A 116 11.63 -1.79 1.96
N VAL A 117 11.11 -0.60 1.65
CA VAL A 117 9.67 -0.30 1.64
C VAL A 117 9.16 -0.16 0.21
N PHE A 118 8.29 -1.09 -0.18
CA PHE A 118 7.57 -1.03 -1.44
C PHE A 118 6.26 -0.27 -1.27
N LEU A 119 5.83 0.41 -2.32
CA LEU A 119 4.68 1.30 -2.32
C LEU A 119 3.78 1.01 -3.51
N ALA A 120 2.47 1.06 -3.31
CA ALA A 120 1.47 1.08 -4.37
C ALA A 120 0.37 2.10 -4.06
N SER A 121 -0.15 2.73 -5.10
CA SER A 121 -1.22 3.73 -4.99
C SER A 121 -2.21 3.50 -6.11
N THR A 122 -3.50 3.57 -5.79
CA THR A 122 -4.59 3.39 -6.75
C THR A 122 -5.72 4.38 -6.51
N GLY A 123 -6.35 4.88 -7.58
CA GLY A 123 -7.43 5.86 -7.50
C GLY A 123 -7.33 6.95 -8.56
N VAL A 124 -7.72 8.17 -8.20
CA VAL A 124 -7.77 9.31 -9.15
C VAL A 124 -6.37 9.69 -9.63
N ILE A 125 -6.24 9.97 -10.92
CA ILE A 125 -5.00 10.44 -11.58
C ILE A 125 -4.96 11.97 -11.62
N GLY A 126 -3.78 12.55 -11.39
CA GLY A 126 -3.53 13.99 -11.49
C GLY A 126 -3.80 14.79 -10.21
N GLU A 127 -4.42 14.18 -9.21
CA GLU A 127 -4.64 14.80 -7.90
C GLU A 127 -3.39 14.64 -7.00
N PRO A 128 -2.82 15.73 -6.45
CA PRO A 128 -1.72 15.64 -5.50
C PRO A 128 -2.09 14.82 -4.26
N LEU A 129 -1.18 13.95 -3.84
CA LEU A 129 -1.30 13.18 -2.59
C LEU A 129 -0.64 13.95 -1.45
N ASP A 130 -1.39 14.27 -0.39
CA ASP A 130 -0.81 14.75 0.87
C ASP A 130 -0.44 13.54 1.75
N PRO A 131 0.85 13.29 2.02
CA PRO A 131 1.28 12.16 2.84
C PRO A 131 0.99 12.34 4.34
N ALA A 132 0.81 13.57 4.82
CA ALA A 132 0.79 13.83 6.26
C ALA A 132 -0.35 13.10 7.01
N PRO A 133 -1.62 13.10 6.53
CA PRO A 133 -2.72 12.49 7.27
C PRO A 133 -2.51 10.99 7.50
N PHE A 134 -2.02 10.26 6.49
CA PHE A 134 -1.95 8.81 6.57
C PHE A 134 -0.61 8.27 7.05
N THR A 135 0.49 9.02 6.89
CA THR A 135 1.80 8.61 7.44
C THR A 135 1.81 8.61 8.98
N ALA A 136 0.98 9.43 9.62
CA ALA A 136 0.80 9.44 11.07
C ALA A 136 0.26 8.11 11.62
N HIS A 137 -0.45 7.32 10.81
CA HIS A 137 -1.01 6.04 11.23
C HIS A 137 -0.02 4.87 11.13
N LEU A 138 1.08 5.01 10.39
CA LEU A 138 1.96 3.88 10.06
C LEU A 138 2.62 3.26 11.30
N ALA A 139 2.98 4.06 12.30
CA ALA A 139 3.55 3.56 13.55
C ALA A 139 2.54 2.71 14.36
N GLU A 140 1.30 3.22 14.49
CA GLU A 140 0.19 2.50 15.13
C GLU A 140 -0.11 1.19 14.39
N MET A 141 -0.24 1.28 13.06
CA MET A 141 -0.49 0.13 12.20
C MET A 141 0.60 -0.94 12.32
N ALA A 142 1.88 -0.55 12.33
CA ALA A 142 2.99 -1.49 12.47
C ALA A 142 2.95 -2.22 13.82
N GLY A 143 2.57 -1.51 14.90
CA GLY A 143 2.43 -2.06 16.24
C GLY A 143 1.31 -3.09 16.38
N ARG A 144 0.17 -2.89 15.71
CA ARG A 144 -0.94 -3.86 15.73
C ARG A 144 -0.99 -4.83 14.55
N ALA A 145 -0.05 -4.75 13.61
CA ALA A 145 -0.04 -5.63 12.46
C ALA A 145 0.06 -7.09 12.91
N ALA A 146 -0.87 -7.92 12.44
CA ALA A 146 -1.06 -9.29 12.88
C ALA A 146 -1.08 -10.26 11.69
N PRO A 147 -0.76 -11.56 11.89
CA PRO A 147 -0.88 -12.56 10.83
C PRO A 147 -2.33 -12.71 10.34
N GLY A 148 -2.52 -12.97 9.04
CA GLY A 148 -3.86 -13.09 8.43
C GLY A 148 -4.41 -11.74 7.97
N GLY A 149 -5.72 -11.50 8.16
CA GLY A 149 -6.34 -10.20 7.82
C GLY A 149 -6.48 -9.90 6.33
N PHE A 150 -6.36 -10.91 5.46
CA PHE A 150 -6.36 -10.74 4.00
C PHE A 150 -7.64 -10.12 3.44
N LEU A 151 -8.79 -10.39 4.05
CA LEU A 151 -10.06 -9.80 3.60
C LEU A 151 -10.07 -8.28 3.83
N ASP A 152 -9.62 -7.83 5.00
CA ASP A 152 -9.56 -6.39 5.30
C ASP A 152 -8.48 -5.68 4.48
N ALA A 153 -7.34 -6.34 4.25
CA ALA A 153 -6.32 -5.86 3.33
C ALA A 153 -6.87 -5.70 1.90
N THR A 154 -7.65 -6.67 1.42
CA THR A 154 -8.32 -6.59 0.11
C THR A 154 -9.26 -5.39 0.06
N LYS A 155 -10.10 -5.18 1.08
CA LYS A 155 -11.02 -4.02 1.15
C LYS A 155 -10.26 -2.69 1.11
N ALA A 156 -9.11 -2.61 1.77
CA ALA A 156 -8.29 -1.40 1.86
C ALA A 156 -7.73 -0.92 0.51
N ILE A 157 -7.50 -1.83 -0.43
CA ILE A 157 -6.87 -1.54 -1.73
C ILE A 157 -7.87 -1.41 -2.88
N MET A 158 -9.16 -1.67 -2.64
CA MET A 158 -10.21 -1.42 -3.63
C MET A 158 -10.26 0.09 -3.95
N THR A 159 -10.77 0.46 -5.13
CA THR A 159 -11.07 1.86 -5.50
C THR A 159 -12.52 2.01 -5.87
#